data_AF-A0A953X7E1-F1
#
_entry.id   AF-A0A953X7E1-F1
#
_cell.length_a   1.000
_cell.length_b   1.000
_cell.length_c   1.000
_cell.angle_alpha   90.00
_cell.angle_beta   90.00
_cell.angle_gamma   90.00
#
_symmetry.space_group_name_H-M   'P 1'
#
loop_
_entity.id
_entity.type
_entity.pdbx_description
1 polymer ?
#
loop_
_entity_poly.entity_id
_entity_poly.type
_entity_poly.pdbx_seq_one_letter_code
_entity_poly.pdbx_strand_id
1 'polypeptide(L)'
;MTFAMLAASAPLAGVVPAAIGPVPVDFILFALTLLGVAVFHHRTFTVAATGLTVILLWKFLVSGFSEGAGVHGFALHVGSVWVVIANLFLLLLGFSVLSRHFELSNAPEELPALLPDDWVGGVALLLMVFVLSS
;
A
#
# COMPACT_ATOMS: atom_id res chain seq x y z
N MET A 1 28.43 32.93 -8.39
CA MET A 1 28.73 32.83 -6.95
C MET A 1 27.87 31.71 -6.37
N THR A 2 28.25 30.45 -6.63
CA THR A 2 28.95 29.55 -5.67
C THR A 2 27.96 28.50 -5.15
N PHE A 3 27.57 27.58 -6.02
CA PHE A 3 27.13 26.23 -5.60
C PHE A 3 27.98 25.22 -6.38
N ALA A 4 29.30 25.38 -6.22
CA ALA A 4 30.27 24.42 -6.68
C ALA A 4 30.39 23.33 -5.61
N MET A 5 30.32 22.08 -6.07
CA MET A 5 30.97 20.91 -5.49
C MET A 5 30.65 20.58 -4.02
N LEU A 6 29.64 19.74 -3.84
CA LEU A 6 29.88 18.50 -3.10
C LEU A 6 29.18 17.34 -3.81
N ALA A 7 29.62 17.08 -5.05
CA ALA A 7 29.53 15.74 -5.60
C ALA A 7 30.51 14.90 -4.78
N ALA A 8 30.07 14.42 -3.62
CA ALA A 8 30.70 13.28 -3.00
C ALA A 8 30.60 12.16 -4.04
N SER A 9 31.72 11.84 -4.66
CA SER A 9 31.91 10.59 -5.37
C SER A 9 31.79 9.47 -4.34
N ALA A 10 30.55 9.17 -3.95
CA ALA A 10 30.23 7.89 -3.36
C ALA A 10 30.65 6.86 -4.41
N PRO A 11 31.37 5.80 -4.02
CA PRO A 11 31.70 4.74 -4.96
C PRO A 11 30.41 4.30 -5.64
N LEU A 12 30.49 3.82 -6.89
CA LEU A 12 29.46 2.96 -7.45
C LEU A 12 29.39 1.68 -6.58
N ALA A 13 28.90 1.82 -5.34
CA ALA A 13 28.44 0.74 -4.51
C ALA A 13 27.23 0.24 -5.25
N GLY A 14 27.42 -0.90 -5.91
CA GLY A 14 26.43 -1.49 -6.78
C GLY A 14 25.06 -1.52 -6.11
N VAL A 15 24.03 -1.48 -6.94
CA VAL A 15 22.67 -1.90 -6.61
C VAL A 15 22.74 -3.40 -6.26
N VAL A 16 23.37 -3.71 -5.13
CA VAL A 16 23.43 -5.04 -4.56
C VAL A 16 22.29 -5.05 -3.58
N PRO A 17 21.17 -5.72 -3.88
CA PRO A 17 20.14 -5.92 -2.87
C PRO A 17 20.84 -6.61 -1.70
N ALA A 18 20.91 -5.91 -0.56
CA ALA A 18 21.43 -6.51 0.65
C ALA A 18 20.51 -7.68 0.96
N ALA A 19 21.00 -8.89 0.71
CA ALA A 19 20.24 -10.12 0.79
C ALA A 19 20.94 -11.07 1.75
N ILE A 20 20.15 -11.80 2.54
CA ILE A 20 20.64 -12.90 3.37
C ILE A 20 20.26 -14.18 2.64
N GLY A 21 21.21 -14.75 1.90
CA GLY A 21 20.94 -15.87 1.00
C GLY A 21 19.99 -15.47 -0.15
N PRO A 22 18.90 -16.21 -0.42
CA PRO A 22 17.98 -15.91 -1.53
C PRO A 22 16.95 -14.81 -1.22
N VAL A 23 16.87 -14.34 0.03
CA VAL A 23 15.82 -13.40 0.47
C VAL A 23 16.40 -11.99 0.66
N PRO A 24 15.84 -10.97 -0.02
CA PRO A 24 16.19 -9.57 0.22
C PRO A 24 15.85 -9.14 1.65
N VAL A 25 16.72 -8.35 2.28
CA VAL A 25 16.56 -7.92 3.68
C VAL A 25 15.29 -7.09 3.88
N ASP A 26 14.84 -6.35 2.88
CA ASP A 26 13.58 -5.59 2.91
C ASP A 26 12.37 -6.49 3.24
N PHE A 27 12.31 -7.71 2.69
CA PHE A 27 11.24 -8.65 2.97
C PHE A 27 11.30 -9.20 4.40
N ILE A 28 12.51 -9.39 4.94
CA ILE A 28 12.70 -9.83 6.32
C ILE A 28 12.24 -8.73 7.28
N LEU A 29 12.63 -7.48 7.05
CA LEU A 29 12.19 -6.33 7.84
C LEU A 29 10.67 -6.11 7.75
N PHE A 30 10.09 -6.31 6.57
CA PHE A 30 8.65 -6.28 6.38
C PHE A 30 7.94 -7.41 7.16
N ALA A 31 8.44 -8.64 7.10
CA ALA A 31 7.90 -9.76 7.86
C ALA A 31 7.99 -9.53 9.39
N LEU A 32 9.10 -8.97 9.87
CA LEU A 32 9.25 -8.57 11.28
C LEU A 32 8.25 -7.48 11.67
N THR A 33 7.99 -6.53 10.77
CA THR A 33 6.96 -5.49 10.98
C THR A 33 5.57 -6.12 11.10
N LEU A 34 5.20 -7.03 10.19
CA LEU A 34 3.91 -7.74 10.24
C LEU A 34 3.76 -8.60 11.50
N LEU A 35 4.84 -9.30 11.90
CA LEU A 35 4.85 -10.07 13.15
C LEU A 35 4.65 -9.15 14.37
N GLY A 36 5.30 -7.99 14.39
CA GLY A 36 5.07 -6.97 15.40
C GLY A 36 3.61 -6.50 15.44
N VAL A 37 3.01 -6.20 14.29
CA VAL A 37 1.60 -5.79 14.18
C VAL A 37 0.67 -6.89 14.70
N ALA A 38 0.97 -8.16 14.42
CA ALA A 38 0.17 -9.29 14.88
C ALA A 38 0.24 -9.47 16.41
N VAL A 39 1.45 -9.38 17.00
CA VAL A 39 1.64 -9.50 18.46
C VAL A 39 1.02 -8.31 19.20
N PHE A 40 1.22 -7.09 18.69
CA PHE A 40 0.76 -5.85 19.30
C PHE A 40 -0.46 -5.26 18.59
N HIS A 41 -1.50 -6.07 18.36
CA HIS A 41 -2.72 -5.66 17.64
C HIS A 41 -3.51 -4.50 18.29
N HIS A 42 -3.18 -4.11 19.52
CA HIS A 42 -3.74 -2.92 20.20
C HIS A 42 -2.96 -1.62 19.91
N ARG A 43 -1.77 -1.73 19.29
CA ARG A 43 -0.90 -0.61 18.88
C ARG A 43 -0.46 -0.74 17.42
N THR A 44 -1.30 -1.33 16.56
CA THR A 44 -1.00 -1.61 15.15
C THR A 44 -0.41 -0.41 14.42
N PHE A 45 -1.00 0.78 14.59
CA PHE A 45 -0.52 2.00 13.94
C PHE A 45 0.90 2.37 14.35
N THR A 46 1.22 2.35 15.65
CA THR A 46 2.56 2.67 16.16
C THR A 46 3.60 1.66 15.69
N VAL A 47 3.25 0.37 15.67
CA VAL A 47 4.16 -0.69 15.21
C VAL A 47 4.38 -0.61 13.70
N ALA A 48 3.32 -0.35 12.92
CA ALA A 48 3.45 -0.15 11.49
C ALA A 48 4.30 1.09 11.16
N ALA A 49 4.11 2.20 11.87
CA ALA A 49 4.87 3.43 11.66
C ALA A 49 6.35 3.28 12.01
N THR A 50 6.67 2.58 13.10
CA THR A 50 8.06 2.29 13.48
C THR A 50 8.73 1.32 12.51
N GLY A 51 8.05 0.23 12.13
CA GLY A 51 8.54 -0.71 11.12
C GLY A 51 8.76 -0.05 9.75
N LEU A 52 7.82 0.80 9.30
CA LEU A 52 7.98 1.62 8.09
C LEU A 52 9.22 2.52 8.18
N THR A 53 9.41 3.20 9.32
CA THR A 53 10.57 4.07 9.53
C THR A 53 11.88 3.30 9.43
N VAL A 54 11.96 2.11 10.04
CA VAL A 54 13.12 1.22 9.98
C VAL A 54 13.41 0.78 8.55
N ILE A 55 12.38 0.35 7.80
CA ILE A 55 12.51 -0.08 6.40
C ILE A 55 12.97 1.08 5.51
N LEU A 56 12.41 2.28 5.70
CA LEU A 56 12.80 3.46 4.94
C LEU A 56 14.26 3.85 5.21
N LEU A 57 14.69 3.84 6.48
CA LEU A 57 16.09 4.11 6.84
C LEU A 57 17.03 3.08 6.24
N TRP A 58 16.69 1.79 6.32
CA TRP A 58 17.45 0.72 5.69
C TRP A 58 17.60 0.93 4.18
N LYS A 59 16.48 1.20 3.50
CA LYS A 59 16.45 1.42 2.05
C LYS A 59 17.24 2.67 1.64
N PHE A 60 17.15 3.73 2.44
CA PHE A 60 17.83 4.99 2.19
C PHE A 60 19.35 4.91 2.41
N LEU A 61 19.80 4.22 3.47
CA LEU A 61 21.21 4.18 3.89
C LEU A 61 22.00 3.04 3.21
N VAL A 62 21.35 1.92 2.89
CA VAL A 62 22.03 0.68 2.50
C VAL A 62 21.64 0.20 1.10
N SER A 63 20.33 0.06 0.81
CA SER A 63 19.89 -0.60 -0.43
C SER A 63 19.83 0.31 -1.67
N GLY A 64 19.65 1.63 -1.47
CA GLY A 64 19.40 2.57 -2.57
C GLY A 64 18.02 2.40 -3.22
N PHE A 65 17.63 3.37 -4.06
CA PHE A 65 16.42 3.28 -4.89
C PHE A 65 16.79 2.93 -6.33
N SER A 66 15.91 2.21 -7.03
CA SER A 66 16.10 1.88 -8.45
C SER A 66 16.19 3.13 -9.32
N GLU A 67 15.53 4.21 -8.92
CA GLU A 67 15.49 5.49 -9.63
C GLU A 67 16.70 6.40 -9.34
N GLY A 68 17.58 6.05 -8.40
CA GLY A 68 18.79 6.81 -8.05
C GLY A 68 19.20 6.69 -6.57
N ALA A 69 20.41 7.13 -6.22
CA ALA A 69 20.89 7.11 -4.84
C ALA A 69 20.33 8.28 -4.00
N GLY A 70 20.07 8.03 -2.71
CA GLY A 70 19.75 9.05 -1.72
C GLY A 70 18.41 9.79 -1.92
N VAL A 71 18.36 11.05 -1.47
CA VAL A 71 17.15 11.90 -1.46
C VAL A 71 16.57 12.10 -2.87
N HIS A 72 17.43 12.17 -3.89
CA HIS A 72 16.99 12.37 -5.26
C HIS A 72 16.25 11.14 -5.82
N GLY A 73 16.78 9.93 -5.60
CA GLY A 73 16.10 8.69 -5.96
C GLY A 73 14.78 8.51 -5.21
N PHE A 74 14.74 8.87 -3.92
CA PHE A 74 13.50 8.89 -3.15
C PHE A 74 12.46 9.87 -3.72
N ALA A 75 12.87 11.09 -4.09
CA ALA A 75 11.95 12.09 -4.65
C ALA A 75 11.37 11.65 -6.01
N LEU A 76 12.18 11.02 -6.86
CA LEU A 76 11.71 10.44 -8.13
C LEU A 76 10.75 9.27 -7.89
N HIS A 77 11.07 8.40 -6.93
CA HIS A 77 10.20 7.29 -6.55
C HIS A 77 8.85 7.77 -6.02
N VAL A 78 8.85 8.72 -5.08
CA VAL A 78 7.62 9.35 -4.57
C VAL A 78 6.85 10.07 -5.68
N GLY A 79 7.56 10.77 -6.57
CA GLY A 79 6.97 11.42 -7.73
C GLY A 79 6.33 10.45 -8.73
N SER A 80 6.75 9.19 -8.77
CA SER A 80 6.09 8.15 -9.57
C SER A 80 4.85 7.59 -8.87
N VAL A 81 4.93 7.34 -7.56
CA VAL A 81 3.89 6.63 -6.82
C VAL A 81 2.81 7.56 -6.26
N TRP A 82 2.99 8.89 -6.29
CA TRP A 82 2.01 9.83 -5.75
C TRP A 82 0.62 9.71 -6.41
N VAL A 83 0.58 9.44 -7.72
CA VAL A 83 -0.68 9.26 -8.46
C VAL A 83 -1.43 8.03 -7.95
N VAL A 84 -0.71 6.94 -7.68
CA VAL A 84 -1.29 5.70 -7.14
C VAL A 84 -1.82 5.94 -5.72
N ILE A 85 -1.05 6.60 -4.87
CA ILE A 85 -1.48 6.92 -3.49
C ILE A 85 -2.72 7.83 -3.52
N ALA A 86 -2.73 8.85 -4.37
CA ALA A 86 -3.87 9.76 -4.51
C ALA A 86 -5.12 9.02 -5.02
N ASN A 87 -4.97 8.12 -5.99
CA ASN A 87 -6.06 7.30 -6.50
C ASN A 87 -6.65 6.38 -5.42
N LEU A 88 -5.79 5.63 -4.70
CA LEU A 88 -6.24 4.75 -3.63
C LEU A 88 -6.91 5.53 -2.50
N PHE A 89 -6.36 6.69 -2.12
CA PHE A 89 -6.98 7.57 -1.12
C PHE A 89 -8.37 8.03 -1.56
N LEU A 90 -8.51 8.51 -2.80
CA LEU A 90 -9.78 8.97 -3.34
C LEU A 90 -10.80 7.83 -3.50
N LEU A 91 -10.36 6.63 -3.88
CA LEU A 91 -11.26 5.47 -3.94
C LEU A 91 -11.74 5.05 -2.56
N LEU A 92 -10.86 5.00 -1.56
CA LEU A 92 -11.26 4.70 -0.19
C LEU A 92 -12.21 5.76 0.37
N LEU A 93 -11.93 7.05 0.11
CA LEU A 93 -12.81 8.15 0.49
C LEU A 93 -14.16 8.05 -0.23
N GLY A 94 -14.16 7.84 -1.54
CA GLY A 94 -15.37 7.70 -2.35
C GLY A 94 -16.24 6.52 -1.93
N PHE A 95 -15.62 5.36 -1.66
CA PHE A 95 -16.32 4.19 -1.13
C PHE A 95 -16.85 4.42 0.28
N SER A 96 -16.14 5.15 1.14
CA SER A 96 -16.66 5.49 2.47
C SER A 96 -17.93 6.35 2.39
N VAL A 97 -17.97 7.32 1.47
CA VAL A 97 -19.14 8.16 1.23
C VAL A 97 -20.28 7.34 0.63
N LEU A 98 -20.00 6.52 -0.38
CA LEU A 98 -21.00 5.68 -1.04
C LEU A 98 -21.58 4.63 -0.09
N SER A 99 -20.74 3.97 0.72
CA SER A 99 -21.17 3.02 1.74
C SER A 99 -22.13 3.67 2.73
N ARG A 100 -21.81 4.87 3.23
CA ARG A 100 -22.69 5.61 4.12
C ARG A 100 -23.99 6.01 3.44
N HIS A 101 -23.96 6.33 2.15
CA HIS A 101 -25.16 6.65 1.39
C HIS A 101 -26.08 5.42 1.21
N PHE A 102 -25.50 4.26 0.87
CA PHE A 102 -26.25 3.01 0.75
C PHE A 102 -26.81 2.52 2.09
N GLU A 103 -26.06 2.67 3.17
CA GLU A 103 -26.53 2.37 4.53
C GLU A 103 -27.72 3.25 4.92
N LEU A 104 -27.66 4.55 4.63
CA LEU A 104 -28.78 5.48 4.89
C LEU A 104 -30.00 5.25 3.99
N SER A 105 -29.82 4.62 2.82
CA SER A 105 -30.91 4.38 1.87
C SER A 105 -31.60 3.02 2.04
N ASN A 106 -31.18 2.19 3.02
CA ASN A 106 -31.62 0.80 3.22
C ASN A 106 -31.51 -0.11 1.98
N ALA A 107 -30.79 0.33 0.94
CA ALA A 107 -30.68 -0.42 -0.31
C ALA A 107 -30.01 -1.79 -0.13
N PRO A 108 -28.97 -1.95 0.72
CA PRO A 108 -28.36 -3.25 1.00
C PRO A 108 -29.30 -4.24 1.70
N GLU A 109 -30.31 -3.78 2.45
CA GLU A 109 -31.26 -4.66 3.13
C GLU A 109 -32.48 -5.01 2.25
N GLU A 110 -32.95 -4.08 1.42
CA GLU A 110 -34.11 -4.34 0.54
C GLU A 110 -33.75 -5.20 -0.68
N LEU A 111 -32.54 -5.06 -1.23
CA LEU A 111 -32.14 -5.82 -2.42
C LEU A 111 -32.14 -7.35 -2.21
N PRO A 112 -31.61 -7.90 -1.10
CA PRO A 112 -31.74 -9.33 -0.78
C PRO A 112 -33.17 -9.77 -0.50
N ALA A 113 -34.02 -8.91 0.07
CA ALA A 113 -35.41 -9.25 0.40
C ALA A 113 -36.29 -9.48 -0.85
N LEU A 114 -35.85 -9.01 -2.02
CA LEU A 114 -36.51 -9.25 -3.31
C LEU A 114 -36.03 -10.55 -3.99
N LEU A 115 -34.98 -11.17 -3.47
CA LEU A 115 -34.37 -12.37 -4.04
C LEU A 115 -34.91 -13.63 -3.36
N PRO A 116 -34.87 -14.80 -4.03
CA PRO A 116 -35.24 -16.07 -3.41
C PRO A 116 -34.40 -16.35 -2.16
N ASP A 117 -35.04 -16.78 -1.06
CA ASP A 117 -34.41 -17.02 0.27
C ASP A 117 -33.32 -18.12 0.30
N ASP A 118 -33.14 -18.84 -0.80
CA ASP A 118 -32.27 -20.01 -0.89
C ASP A 118 -30.92 -19.69 -1.56
N TRP A 119 -30.04 -20.69 -1.72
CA TRP A 119 -28.78 -20.57 -2.49
C TRP A 119 -28.97 -19.97 -3.91
N VAL A 120 -30.18 -20.10 -4.46
CA VAL A 120 -30.60 -19.51 -5.74
C VAL A 120 -30.58 -17.98 -5.70
N GLY A 121 -30.83 -17.34 -4.55
CA GLY A 121 -30.75 -15.89 -4.40
C GLY A 121 -29.35 -15.33 -4.65
N GLY A 122 -28.31 -16.03 -4.15
CA GLY A 122 -26.91 -15.67 -4.43
C GLY A 122 -26.55 -15.80 -5.92
N VAL A 123 -27.05 -16.85 -6.59
CA VAL A 123 -26.87 -17.04 -8.04
C VAL A 123 -27.60 -15.96 -8.84
N ALA A 124 -28.83 -15.62 -8.44
CA ALA A 124 -29.62 -14.57 -9.06
C ALA A 124 -28.96 -13.19 -8.93
N LEU A 125 -28.39 -12.86 -7.77
CA LEU A 125 -27.64 -11.63 -7.54
C LEU A 125 -26.42 -11.54 -8.46
N LEU A 126 -25.64 -12.63 -8.58
CA LEU A 126 -24.51 -12.70 -9.50
C LEU A 126 -24.92 -12.51 -10.96
N LEU A 127 -26.02 -13.11 -11.39
CA LEU A 127 -26.54 -12.98 -12.76
C LEU A 127 -27.00 -11.55 -13.04
N MET A 128 -27.63 -10.89 -12.06
CA MET A 128 -28.02 -9.49 -12.16
C MET A 128 -26.80 -8.57 -12.26
N VAL A 129 -25.78 -8.78 -11.43
CA VAL A 129 -24.49 -8.05 -11.51
C VAL A 129 -23.80 -8.31 -12.84
N PHE A 130 -23.82 -9.53 -13.36
CA PHE A 130 -23.26 -9.88 -14.66
C PHE A 130 -23.94 -9.11 -15.80
N VAL A 131 -25.28 -9.01 -15.81
CA VAL A 131 -26.03 -8.23 -16.81
C VAL A 131 -25.76 -6.73 -16.66
N LEU A 132 -25.66 -6.21 -15.44
CA LEU A 132 -25.34 -4.80 -15.17
C LEU A 132 -23.89 -4.42 -15.48
N SER A 133 -22.97 -5.37 -15.36
CA SER A 133 -21.53 -5.20 -15.60
C SER A 133 -21.10 -5.56 -17.03
N SER A 134 -22.03 -6.06 -17.85
CA SER A 134 -21.84 -6.28 -19.29
C SER A 134 -21.88 -4.98 -20.08
#